data_AF-A0A7V2CZM0-F1
#
_entry.id   AF-A0A7V2CZM0-F1
#
_cell.length_a   1.000
_cell.length_b   1.000
_cell.length_c   1.000
_cell.angle_alpha   90.00
_cell.angle_beta   90.00
_cell.angle_gamma   90.00
#
_symmetry.space_group_name_H-M   'P 1'
#
loop_
_entity.id
_entity.type
_entity.pdbx_description
1 polymer ?
#
loop_
_entity_poly.entity_id
_entity_poly.type
_entity_poly.pdbx_seq_one_letter_code
_entity_poly.pdbx_strand_id
1 'polypeptide(L)'
;MNAARNPFRSDRIEALRFRFPAQLDHEALRIRWGNCGRRGAIVGPEGTGKTTLLLEVADRLRREGERVVWVTVRTGNGTGWRSILAVPAGGVVLLEGGERLGALGRLLVRFRLRCWHGFLMTAHAPAFVPTILRTATTPELVAELVRDLDAETARTAPVAALWERHGGNARGVFGALYDRAASAPG
;
A
#
# COMPACT_ATOMS: atom_id res chain seq x y z
N MET A 1 -11.09 3.92 -27.26
CA MET A 1 -10.71 5.14 -26.50
C MET A 1 -9.18 5.34 -26.50
N ASN A 2 -8.63 6.58 -26.46
CA ASN A 2 -7.19 6.82 -26.27
C ASN A 2 -6.77 6.40 -24.84
N ALA A 3 -5.64 5.67 -24.69
CA ALA A 3 -5.09 5.26 -23.38
C ALA A 3 -4.93 6.42 -22.39
N ALA A 4 -4.63 7.63 -22.86
CA ALA A 4 -4.53 8.83 -22.03
C ALA A 4 -5.87 9.27 -21.43
N ARG A 5 -7.02 8.89 -22.00
CA ARG A 5 -8.35 9.24 -21.46
C ARG A 5 -9.00 8.12 -20.66
N ASN A 6 -8.36 6.95 -20.56
CA ASN A 6 -8.88 5.83 -19.83
C ASN A 6 -8.98 6.18 -18.32
N PRO A 7 -10.16 6.08 -17.68
CA PRO A 7 -10.30 6.40 -16.26
C PRO A 7 -9.57 5.42 -15.34
N PHE A 8 -9.30 4.20 -15.80
CA PHE A 8 -8.64 3.13 -15.04
C PHE A 8 -7.14 3.00 -15.35
N ARG A 9 -6.53 4.02 -15.96
CA ARG A 9 -5.08 4.06 -16.16
C ARG A 9 -4.35 4.08 -14.80
N SER A 10 -3.16 3.47 -14.76
CA SER A 10 -2.42 3.21 -13.51
C SER A 10 -2.20 4.45 -12.65
N ASP A 11 -1.85 5.59 -13.25
CA ASP A 11 -1.61 6.84 -12.52
C ASP A 11 -2.87 7.39 -11.84
N ARG A 12 -4.07 7.17 -12.39
CA ARG A 12 -5.33 7.58 -11.73
C ARG A 12 -5.68 6.65 -10.58
N ILE A 13 -5.45 5.35 -10.73
CA ILE A 13 -5.65 4.37 -9.65
C ILE A 13 -4.66 4.65 -8.51
N GLU A 14 -3.40 4.94 -8.83
CA GLU A 14 -2.36 5.26 -7.83
C GLU A 14 -2.60 6.59 -7.12
N ALA A 15 -3.34 7.53 -7.75
CA ALA A 15 -3.75 8.79 -7.14
C ALA A 15 -4.95 8.65 -6.17
N LEU A 16 -5.63 7.50 -6.12
CA LEU A 16 -6.69 7.25 -5.16
C LEU A 16 -6.12 7.25 -3.74
N ARG A 17 -6.86 7.85 -2.80
CA ARG A 17 -6.51 7.82 -1.39
C ARG A 17 -6.81 6.46 -0.78
N PHE A 18 -6.03 6.09 0.24
CA PHE A 18 -6.35 4.93 1.04
C PHE A 18 -7.71 5.12 1.75
N ARG A 19 -8.53 4.07 1.71
CA ARG A 19 -9.82 4.03 2.42
C ARG A 19 -9.62 3.21 3.69
N PHE A 20 -9.69 3.88 4.83
CA PHE A 20 -9.64 3.20 6.11
C PHE A 20 -10.91 2.37 6.32
N PRO A 21 -10.82 1.21 7.00
CA PRO A 21 -11.99 0.56 7.57
C PRO A 21 -12.74 1.53 8.50
N ALA A 22 -14.02 1.24 8.74
CA ALA A 22 -14.82 2.03 9.67
C ALA A 22 -14.11 2.20 11.02
N GLN A 23 -14.24 3.40 11.60
CA GLN A 23 -13.62 3.80 12.89
C GLN A 23 -12.09 3.82 12.90
N LEU A 24 -11.44 3.80 11.72
CA LEU A 24 -10.01 4.04 11.59
C LEU A 24 -9.74 5.26 10.73
N ASP A 25 -8.66 5.96 11.07
CA ASP A 25 -8.10 7.05 10.30
C ASP A 25 -6.59 7.13 10.56
N HIS A 26 -5.96 8.18 10.03
CA HIS A 26 -4.54 8.44 10.24
C HIS A 26 -4.18 8.67 11.71
N GLU A 27 -5.07 9.28 12.50
CA GLU A 27 -4.80 9.56 13.90
C GLU A 27 -4.82 8.27 14.74
N ALA A 28 -5.84 7.43 14.55
CA ALA A 28 -5.93 6.11 15.17
C ALA A 28 -4.72 5.24 14.78
N LEU A 29 -4.30 5.27 13.51
CA LEU A 29 -3.10 4.56 13.06
C LEU A 29 -1.83 5.09 13.75
N ARG A 30 -1.69 6.42 13.86
CA ARG A 30 -0.56 7.07 14.54
C ARG A 30 -0.50 6.69 16.03
N ILE A 31 -1.64 6.71 16.73
CA ILE A 31 -1.73 6.30 18.14
C ILE A 31 -1.31 4.83 18.29
N ARG A 32 -1.84 3.93 17.47
CA ARG A 32 -1.46 2.51 17.48
C ARG A 32 0.03 2.31 17.23
N TRP A 33 0.58 3.01 16.25
CA TRP A 33 2.01 2.95 15.95
C TRP A 33 2.86 3.47 17.12
N GLY A 34 2.43 4.55 17.77
CA GLY A 34 3.05 5.09 18.98
C GLY A 34 3.04 4.08 20.13
N ASN A 35 1.91 3.43 20.39
CA ASN A 35 1.76 2.38 21.41
C ASN A 35 2.64 1.15 21.14
N CYS A 36 3.05 0.94 19.88
CA CYS A 36 4.02 -0.07 19.48
C CYS A 36 5.47 0.45 19.45
N GLY A 37 5.78 1.52 20.18
CA GLY A 37 7.13 2.12 20.23
C GLY A 37 7.56 2.71 18.89
N ARG A 38 6.61 3.18 18.07
CA ARG A 38 6.82 3.62 16.68
C ARG A 38 7.45 2.52 15.82
N ARG A 39 7.07 1.26 16.03
CA ARG A 39 7.48 0.10 15.23
C ARG A 39 6.23 -0.64 14.77
N GLY A 40 6.09 -0.87 13.47
CA GLY A 40 4.87 -1.54 12.99
C GLY A 40 4.93 -2.07 11.57
N ALA A 41 3.94 -2.88 11.25
CA ALA A 41 3.64 -3.35 9.91
C ALA A 41 2.17 -3.07 9.54
N ILE A 42 1.97 -2.60 8.30
CA ILE A 42 0.69 -2.62 7.60
C ILE A 42 0.65 -3.94 6.82
N VAL A 43 -0.26 -4.83 7.20
CA VAL A 43 -0.32 -6.20 6.68
C VAL A 43 -1.55 -6.36 5.80
N GLY A 44 -1.43 -7.11 4.70
CA GLY A 44 -2.57 -7.52 3.88
C GLY A 44 -2.15 -7.97 2.48
N PRO A 45 -3.06 -8.63 1.75
CA PRO A 45 -2.78 -9.16 0.41
C PRO A 45 -2.43 -8.06 -0.59
N GLU A 46 -1.97 -8.45 -1.77
CA GLU A 46 -1.70 -7.50 -2.85
C GLU A 46 -2.98 -6.73 -3.25
N GLY A 47 -2.82 -5.47 -3.68
CA GLY A 47 -3.95 -4.66 -4.13
C GLY A 47 -4.80 -4.01 -3.02
N THR A 48 -4.46 -4.18 -1.74
CA THR A 48 -5.23 -3.58 -0.62
C THR A 48 -4.86 -2.14 -0.26
N GLY A 49 -4.06 -1.44 -1.08
CA GLY A 49 -3.70 -0.03 -0.84
C GLY A 49 -2.61 0.20 0.22
N LYS A 50 -1.88 -0.83 0.67
CA LYS A 50 -0.79 -0.68 1.67
C LYS A 50 0.26 0.35 1.27
N THR A 51 0.71 0.33 0.00
CA THR A 51 1.69 1.28 -0.52
C THR A 51 1.11 2.70 -0.53
N THR A 52 -0.14 2.87 -0.97
CA THR A 52 -0.87 4.14 -0.91
C THR A 52 -0.88 4.70 0.52
N LEU A 53 -1.28 3.90 1.51
CA LEU A 53 -1.27 4.32 2.91
C LEU A 53 0.14 4.67 3.40
N LEU A 54 1.16 3.88 3.01
CA LEU A 54 2.54 4.14 3.41
C LEU A 54 3.04 5.49 2.83
N LEU A 55 2.66 5.83 1.59
CA LEU A 55 2.95 7.12 0.96
C LEU A 55 2.25 8.28 1.67
N GLU A 56 0.98 8.11 2.05
CA GLU A 56 0.23 9.11 2.81
C GLU A 56 0.83 9.35 4.20
N VAL A 57 1.28 8.28 4.88
CA VAL A 57 2.03 8.39 6.14
C VAL A 57 3.36 9.11 5.93
N ALA A 58 4.07 8.82 4.84
CA ALA A 58 5.32 9.51 4.49
C ALA A 58 5.12 11.02 4.32
N ASP A 59 4.11 11.40 3.56
CA ASP A 59 3.78 12.80 3.31
C ASP A 59 3.41 13.54 4.61
N ARG A 60 2.57 12.91 5.44
CA ARG A 60 2.19 13.49 6.73
C ARG A 60 3.38 13.69 7.66
N LEU A 61 4.24 12.69 7.81
CA LEU A 61 5.44 12.79 8.63
C LEU A 61 6.38 13.90 8.15
N ARG A 62 6.58 14.03 6.83
CA ARG A 62 7.39 15.12 6.27
C ARG A 62 6.80 16.50 6.58
N ARG A 63 5.48 16.65 6.47
CA ARG A 63 4.77 17.88 6.87
C ARG A 63 4.90 18.20 8.35
N GLU A 64 5.04 17.17 9.19
CA GLU A 64 5.31 17.28 10.62
C GLU A 64 6.81 17.50 10.94
N GLY A 65 7.67 17.66 9.93
CA GLY A 65 9.11 17.94 10.08
C GLY A 65 9.97 16.69 10.36
N GLU A 66 9.40 15.49 10.27
CA GLU A 66 10.15 14.26 10.48
C GLU A 66 11.05 13.94 9.29
N ARG A 67 12.27 13.48 9.59
CA ARG A 67 13.20 12.96 8.58
C ARG A 67 12.74 11.58 8.11
N VAL A 68 11.97 11.54 7.02
CA VAL A 68 11.46 10.29 6.44
C VAL A 68 12.46 9.68 5.45
N VAL A 69 12.84 8.43 5.67
CA VAL A 69 13.65 7.62 4.74
C VAL A 69 12.76 6.55 4.11
N TRP A 70 12.52 6.67 2.81
CA TRP A 70 11.76 5.68 2.05
C TRP A 70 12.68 4.58 1.52
N VAL A 71 12.30 3.33 1.71
CA VAL A 71 13.06 2.16 1.26
C VAL A 71 12.13 1.19 0.55
N THR A 72 12.33 0.98 -0.74
CA THR A 72 11.64 -0.09 -1.47
C THR A 72 12.53 -1.32 -1.56
N VAL A 73 12.02 -2.47 -1.10
CA VAL A 73 12.70 -3.76 -1.29
C VAL A 73 12.36 -4.29 -2.68
N ARG A 74 13.30 -4.11 -3.61
CA ARG A 74 13.17 -4.63 -4.96
C ARG A 74 13.42 -6.14 -4.99
N THR A 75 12.64 -6.85 -5.80
CA THR A 75 12.90 -8.25 -6.15
C THR A 75 14.15 -8.32 -7.03
N GLY A 76 15.09 -9.20 -6.67
CA GLY A 76 16.32 -9.42 -7.43
C GLY A 76 17.43 -10.07 -6.59
N ASN A 77 17.89 -11.24 -7.01
CA ASN A 77 19.12 -11.93 -6.61
C ASN A 77 19.37 -12.13 -5.10
N GLY A 78 18.34 -12.10 -4.24
CA GLY A 78 18.51 -12.25 -2.79
C GLY A 78 19.18 -11.06 -2.09
N THR A 79 19.32 -9.91 -2.79
CA THR A 79 20.02 -8.71 -2.28
C THR A 79 19.08 -7.61 -1.81
N GLY A 80 17.78 -7.88 -1.64
CA GLY A 80 16.78 -6.88 -1.23
C GLY A 80 17.09 -6.18 0.09
N TRP A 81 17.93 -6.79 0.94
CA TRP A 81 18.41 -6.23 2.19
C TRP A 81 19.53 -5.18 2.02
N ARG A 82 20.21 -5.11 0.86
CA ARG A 82 21.32 -4.17 0.64
C ARG A 82 20.87 -2.71 0.77
N SER A 83 19.64 -2.40 0.36
CA SER A 83 19.07 -1.06 0.55
C SER A 83 18.97 -0.67 2.03
N ILE A 84 18.86 -1.63 2.95
CA ILE A 84 18.83 -1.41 4.40
C ILE A 84 20.19 -0.96 4.94
N LEU A 85 21.29 -1.44 4.35
CA LEU A 85 22.64 -1.07 4.81
C LEU A 85 22.89 0.43 4.68
N ALA A 86 22.40 1.03 3.59
CA ALA A 86 22.57 2.45 3.28
C ALA A 86 21.62 3.37 4.05
N VAL A 87 20.67 2.82 4.82
CA VAL A 87 19.74 3.62 5.61
C VAL A 87 20.51 4.24 6.79
N PRO A 88 20.56 5.59 6.88
CA PRO A 88 21.26 6.27 7.97
C PRO A 88 20.59 5.99 9.32
N ALA A 89 21.32 6.25 10.40
CA ALA A 89 20.74 6.33 11.73
C ALA A 89 19.83 7.57 11.86
N GLY A 90 18.93 7.53 12.84
CA GLY A 90 17.88 8.53 13.06
C GLY A 90 16.73 8.42 12.07
N GLY A 91 15.79 9.35 12.18
CA GLY A 91 14.64 9.48 11.28
C GLY A 91 13.61 8.36 11.36
N VAL A 92 12.57 8.47 10.54
CA VAL A 92 11.54 7.46 10.37
C VAL A 92 11.77 6.68 9.09
N VAL A 93 11.90 5.37 9.18
CA VAL A 93 12.08 4.49 8.02
C VAL A 93 10.74 3.90 7.61
N LEU A 94 10.38 4.12 6.34
CA LEU A 94 9.19 3.56 5.71
C LEU A 94 9.63 2.55 4.65
N LEU A 95 9.32 1.27 4.88
CA LEU A 95 9.80 0.15 4.08
C LEU A 95 8.67 -0.48 3.29
N GLU A 96 8.76 -0.43 1.97
CA GLU A 96 7.83 -1.08 1.06
C GLU A 96 8.31 -2.48 0.66
N GLY A 97 7.42 -3.47 0.76
CA GLY A 97 7.68 -4.84 0.28
C GLY A 97 8.49 -5.68 1.26
N GLY A 98 8.24 -5.57 2.56
CA GLY A 98 9.06 -6.25 3.57
C GLY A 98 8.93 -7.77 3.61
N GLU A 99 7.95 -8.35 2.91
CA GLU A 99 7.91 -9.80 2.64
C GLU A 99 9.14 -10.29 1.87
N ARG A 100 9.82 -9.40 1.13
CA ARG A 100 10.98 -9.69 0.27
C ARG A 100 12.34 -9.62 0.98
N LEU A 101 12.39 -9.30 2.27
CA LEU A 101 13.65 -9.10 3.00
C LEU A 101 14.47 -10.38 3.21
N GLY A 102 13.86 -11.57 3.15
CA GLY A 102 14.50 -12.81 3.57
C GLY A 102 14.93 -12.82 5.04
N ALA A 103 15.53 -13.91 5.52
CA ALA A 103 15.93 -14.03 6.93
C ALA A 103 17.04 -13.02 7.31
N LEU A 104 18.05 -12.86 6.46
CA LEU A 104 19.17 -11.93 6.70
C LEU A 104 18.70 -10.46 6.75
N GLY A 105 17.83 -10.05 5.82
CA GLY A 105 17.28 -8.69 5.84
C GLY A 105 16.43 -8.42 7.07
N ARG A 106 15.62 -9.40 7.51
CA ARG A 106 14.86 -9.29 8.76
C ARG A 106 15.78 -9.13 9.97
N LEU A 107 16.86 -9.92 10.06
CA LEU A 107 17.83 -9.83 11.15
C LEU A 107 18.53 -8.45 11.16
N LEU A 108 18.96 -7.97 9.99
CA LEU A 108 19.58 -6.65 9.84
C LEU A 108 18.62 -5.53 10.25
N VAL A 109 17.36 -5.58 9.80
CA VAL A 109 16.36 -4.59 10.21
C VAL A 109 16.15 -4.63 11.72
N ARG A 110 15.97 -5.81 12.34
CA ARG A 110 15.85 -5.94 13.79
C ARG A 110 17.01 -5.29 14.55
N PHE A 111 18.23 -5.46 14.05
CA PHE A 111 19.41 -4.80 14.62
C PHE A 111 19.35 -3.28 14.45
N ARG A 112 18.94 -2.78 13.28
CA ARG A 112 18.87 -1.34 12.97
C ARG A 112 17.68 -0.63 13.59
N LEU A 113 16.63 -1.34 14.02
CA LEU A 113 15.44 -0.75 14.65
C LEU A 113 15.76 0.15 15.85
N ARG A 114 16.85 -0.13 16.58
CA ARG A 114 17.29 0.68 17.73
C ARG A 114 17.95 2.01 17.32
N CYS A 115 18.38 2.14 16.07
CA CYS A 115 19.05 3.32 15.55
C CYS A 115 18.09 4.31 14.87
N TRP A 116 16.83 3.94 14.66
CA TRP A 116 15.82 4.78 14.00
C TRP A 116 14.83 5.36 15.01
N HIS A 117 14.23 6.51 14.71
CA HIS A 117 13.16 7.08 15.56
C HIS A 117 11.82 6.38 15.32
N GLY A 118 11.57 5.96 14.07
CA GLY A 118 10.36 5.24 13.66
C GLY A 118 10.67 4.16 12.63
N PHE A 119 9.87 3.10 12.62
CA PHE A 119 9.88 2.11 11.54
C PHE A 119 8.46 1.66 11.23
N LEU A 120 8.10 1.71 9.95
CA LEU A 120 6.84 1.18 9.44
C LEU A 120 7.10 0.44 8.14
N MET A 121 6.51 -0.74 7.97
CA MET A 121 6.66 -1.52 6.75
C MET A 121 5.34 -2.01 6.18
N THR A 122 5.29 -2.28 4.88
CA THR A 122 4.22 -3.08 4.27
C THR A 122 4.64 -4.55 4.18
N ALA A 123 3.68 -5.46 4.37
CA ALA A 123 3.90 -6.90 4.25
C ALA A 123 2.61 -7.65 3.87
N HIS A 124 2.74 -8.85 3.31
CA HIS A 124 1.60 -9.73 3.03
C HIS A 124 1.10 -10.51 4.25
N ALA A 125 1.99 -10.83 5.19
CA ALA A 125 1.69 -11.59 6.40
C ALA A 125 2.31 -10.90 7.62
N PRO A 126 1.89 -11.27 8.85
CA PRO A 126 2.53 -10.78 10.08
C PRO A 126 4.06 -10.90 10.02
N ALA A 127 4.73 -9.83 10.42
CA ALA A 127 6.18 -9.72 10.37
C ALA A 127 6.79 -9.80 11.78
N PHE A 128 8.10 -9.55 11.87
CA PHE A 128 8.83 -9.52 13.15
C PHE A 128 8.62 -8.24 13.97
N VAL A 129 7.82 -7.31 13.44
CA VAL A 129 7.34 -6.10 14.12
C VAL A 129 5.83 -6.20 14.34
N PRO A 130 5.25 -5.49 15.33
CA PRO A 130 3.82 -5.53 15.58
C PRO A 130 2.98 -5.20 14.33
N THR A 131 1.88 -5.91 14.12
CA THR A 131 0.91 -5.53 13.08
C THR A 131 0.05 -4.39 13.62
N ILE A 132 0.16 -3.20 13.02
CA ILE A 132 -0.58 -2.01 13.48
C ILE A 132 -1.88 -1.79 12.68
N LEU A 133 -1.94 -2.34 11.47
CA LEU A 133 -3.12 -2.33 10.62
C LEU A 133 -3.15 -3.59 9.76
N ARG A 134 -4.31 -4.24 9.70
CA ARG A 134 -4.63 -5.23 8.68
C ARG A 134 -5.52 -4.57 7.63
N THR A 135 -5.08 -4.64 6.39
CA THR A 135 -5.79 -4.14 5.22
C THR A 135 -6.50 -5.31 4.56
N ALA A 136 -7.73 -5.06 4.13
CA ALA A 136 -8.53 -5.99 3.35
C ALA A 136 -9.23 -5.16 2.27
N THR A 137 -9.55 -5.81 1.16
CA THR A 137 -10.37 -5.22 0.11
C THR A 137 -11.67 -6.00 0.04
N THR A 138 -12.77 -5.28 -0.19
CA THR A 138 -14.10 -5.83 -0.35
C THR A 138 -14.66 -5.39 -1.71
N PRO A 139 -15.64 -6.11 -2.29
CA PRO A 139 -16.26 -5.69 -3.54
C PRO A 139 -16.93 -4.31 -3.43
N GLU A 140 -17.46 -3.96 -2.25
CA GLU A 140 -18.06 -2.64 -1.98
C GLU A 140 -17.01 -1.53 -2.08
N LEU A 141 -15.85 -1.73 -1.45
CA LEU A 141 -14.74 -0.79 -1.54
C LEU A 141 -14.27 -0.64 -3.00
N VAL A 142 -14.17 -1.74 -3.76
CA VAL A 142 -13.80 -1.64 -5.18
C VAL A 142 -14.85 -0.84 -5.96
N ALA A 143 -16.14 -1.07 -5.71
CA ALA A 143 -17.22 -0.32 -6.36
C ALA A 143 -17.17 1.19 -6.03
N GLU A 144 -16.84 1.54 -4.78
CA GLU A 144 -16.60 2.93 -4.38
C GLU A 144 -15.42 3.56 -5.12
N LEU A 145 -14.29 2.86 -5.20
CA LEU A 145 -13.11 3.35 -5.92
C LEU A 145 -13.36 3.47 -7.43
N VAL A 146 -14.13 2.56 -8.02
CA VAL A 146 -14.57 2.66 -9.42
C VAL A 146 -15.45 3.91 -9.61
N ARG A 147 -16.35 4.20 -8.67
CA ARG A 147 -17.19 5.41 -8.69
C ARG A 147 -16.38 6.69 -8.61
N ASP A 148 -15.32 6.72 -7.80
CA ASP A 148 -14.41 7.86 -7.69
C ASP A 148 -13.62 8.11 -8.99
N LEU A 149 -13.29 7.05 -9.73
CA LEU A 149 -12.57 7.15 -11.01
C LEU A 149 -13.49 7.49 -12.18
N ASP A 150 -14.65 6.85 -12.26
CA ASP A 150 -15.65 7.05 -13.30
C ASP A 150 -17.06 6.61 -12.85
N ALA A 151 -17.92 7.59 -12.59
CA ALA A 151 -19.27 7.35 -12.10
C ALA A 151 -20.16 6.60 -13.10
N GLU A 152 -19.91 6.70 -14.41
CA GLU A 152 -20.69 5.99 -15.44
C GLU A 152 -20.35 4.50 -15.46
N THR A 153 -19.06 4.15 -15.47
CA THR A 153 -18.63 2.75 -15.35
C THR A 153 -19.12 2.14 -14.04
N ALA A 154 -19.12 2.90 -12.93
CA ALA A 154 -19.65 2.38 -11.66
C ALA A 154 -21.14 2.01 -11.69
N ARG A 155 -21.93 2.64 -12.58
CA ARG A 155 -23.35 2.31 -12.77
C ARG A 155 -23.58 1.09 -13.65
N THR A 156 -22.71 0.90 -14.64
CA THR A 156 -22.94 -0.07 -15.73
C THR A 156 -22.08 -1.33 -15.62
N ALA A 157 -20.90 -1.25 -14.98
CA ALA A 157 -20.00 -2.37 -14.86
C ALA A 157 -20.45 -3.34 -13.77
N PRO A 158 -20.44 -4.66 -14.04
CA PRO A 158 -20.74 -5.67 -13.04
C PRO A 158 -19.53 -5.89 -12.11
N VAL A 159 -19.23 -4.92 -11.24
CA VAL A 159 -18.05 -4.94 -10.34
C VAL A 159 -18.02 -6.19 -9.46
N ALA A 160 -19.17 -6.60 -8.90
CA ALA A 160 -19.26 -7.82 -8.10
C ALA A 160 -18.89 -9.09 -8.89
N ALA A 161 -19.37 -9.22 -10.13
CA ALA A 161 -19.02 -10.37 -10.99
C ALA A 161 -17.54 -10.35 -11.40
N LEU A 162 -16.98 -9.17 -11.67
CA LEU A 162 -15.54 -9.02 -11.91
C LEU A 162 -14.73 -9.41 -10.67
N TRP A 163 -15.17 -9.01 -9.48
CA TRP A 163 -14.52 -9.34 -8.22
C TRP A 163 -14.45 -10.85 -8.00
N GLU A 164 -15.56 -11.56 -8.19
CA GLU A 164 -15.61 -13.02 -8.12
C GLU A 164 -14.70 -13.68 -9.17
N ARG A 165 -14.80 -13.23 -10.44
CA ARG A 165 -13.98 -13.75 -11.54
C ARG A 165 -12.48 -13.60 -11.29
N HIS A 166 -12.07 -12.54 -10.60
CA HIS A 166 -10.68 -12.28 -10.26
C HIS A 166 -10.30 -12.77 -8.85
N GLY A 167 -11.12 -13.61 -8.21
CA GLY A 167 -10.79 -14.25 -6.93
C GLY A 167 -10.57 -13.26 -5.79
N GLY A 168 -11.29 -12.13 -5.80
CA GLY A 168 -11.12 -11.08 -4.81
C GLY A 168 -9.87 -10.20 -4.99
N ASN A 169 -9.34 -10.13 -6.22
CA ASN A 169 -8.20 -9.27 -6.54
C ASN A 169 -8.66 -7.96 -7.18
N ALA A 170 -8.58 -6.87 -6.42
CA ALA A 170 -8.93 -5.53 -6.91
C ALA A 170 -8.10 -5.09 -8.13
N ARG A 171 -6.81 -5.42 -8.17
CA ARG A 171 -5.96 -5.10 -9.34
C ARG A 171 -6.46 -5.83 -10.59
N GLY A 172 -6.91 -7.07 -10.45
CA GLY A 172 -7.55 -7.82 -11.54
C GLY A 172 -8.81 -7.13 -12.06
N VAL A 173 -9.67 -6.64 -11.14
CA VAL A 173 -10.88 -5.88 -11.50
C VAL A 173 -10.52 -4.60 -12.25
N PHE A 174 -9.60 -3.79 -11.74
CA PHE A 174 -9.19 -2.56 -12.41
C PHE A 174 -8.56 -2.81 -13.79
N GLY A 175 -7.77 -3.87 -13.94
CA GLY A 175 -7.23 -4.29 -15.24
C GLY A 175 -8.33 -4.63 -16.25
N ALA A 176 -9.33 -5.41 -15.82
CA ALA A 176 -10.46 -5.73 -16.69
C ALA A 176 -11.30 -4.50 -17.09
N LEU A 177 -11.46 -3.53 -16.20
CA LEU A 177 -12.13 -2.27 -16.49
C LEU A 177 -11.32 -1.39 -17.45
N TYR A 178 -9.99 -1.36 -17.29
CA TYR A 178 -9.08 -0.70 -18.23
C TYR A 178 -9.25 -1.27 -19.65
N ASP A 179 -9.20 -2.60 -19.80
CA ASP A 179 -9.29 -3.27 -21.09
C ASP A 179 -10.64 -3.00 -21.78
N ARG A 180 -11.74 -2.97 -21.00
CA ARG A 180 -13.08 -2.62 -21.49
C ARG A 180 -13.15 -1.18 -21.98
N ALA A 181 -12.64 -0.23 -21.20
CA ALA A 181 -12.63 1.18 -21.59
C ALA A 181 -11.74 1.43 -22.84
N ALA A 182 -10.65 0.67 -22.98
CA ALA A 182 -9.80 0.73 -24.18
C ALA A 182 -10.55 0.26 -25.44
N SER A 183 -11.34 -0.82 -25.30
CA SER A 183 -12.07 -1.48 -26.39
C SER A 183 -13.39 -0.80 -26.77
N ALA A 184 -13.92 0.11 -25.94
CA ALA A 184 -15.16 0.84 -26.26
C ALA A 184 -14.94 1.79 -27.46
N PRO A 185 -15.84 1.77 -28.48
CA PRO A 185 -15.86 2.78 -29.52
C PRO A 185 -16.08 4.16 -28.87
N GLY A 186 -15.29 5.14 -29.30
CA GLY A 186 -15.25 6.48 -28.71
C GLY A 186 -16.36 7.40 -29.16
#